data_AF-A0A3G3IPK3-F1
#
_entry.id   AF-A0A3G3IPK3-F1
#
_cell.length_a   1.000
_cell.length_b   1.000
_cell.length_c   1.000
_cell.angle_alpha   90.00
_cell.angle_beta   90.00
_cell.angle_gamma   90.00
#
_symmetry.space_group_name_H-M   'P 1'
#
loop_
_entity.id
_entity.type
_entity.pdbx_description
1 polymer ?
#
loop_
_entity_poly.entity_id
_entity_poly.type
_entity_poly.pdbx_seq_one_letter_code
_entity_poly.pdbx_strand_id
1 'polypeptide(L)'
;MFKNNIYLSSGMFNADTNLYNACLAKYLESKKHRCYLPQRDGLSVAKLNSYLQKHYPKIANEVSCYIPYYFDLGCGMRDAIAVVANMDDPVDIGMTVEVSYASIVNLPVVGVRTDIKSPFGNVNDLISINPFPVMQCDVYLATQPFNGEYKDIMHHLDNIFDTIEASVEQLIKIKSNNMTHSKNPVIINILKASEILFDGIKDIHTEAAIEKVVKRYLAHKEFFDSIVPKAIPEL
;
A
#
# COMPACT_ATOMS: atom_id res chain seq x y z
N MET A 1 -5.85 8.24 -11.46
CA MET A 1 -4.50 7.92 -11.95
C MET A 1 -4.37 6.41 -12.16
N PHE A 2 -4.85 5.58 -11.23
CA PHE A 2 -4.67 4.11 -11.27
C PHE A 2 -6.01 3.35 -11.26
N LYS A 3 -6.67 3.20 -12.42
CA LYS A 3 -7.98 2.53 -12.48
C LYS A 3 -7.87 1.01 -12.57
N ASN A 4 -8.70 0.31 -11.80
CA ASN A 4 -8.88 -1.15 -11.79
C ASN A 4 -7.55 -1.88 -11.58
N ASN A 5 -6.85 -1.52 -10.50
CA ASN A 5 -5.53 -2.04 -10.19
C ASN A 5 -5.55 -2.99 -8.98
N ILE A 6 -4.58 -3.91 -8.91
CA ILE A 6 -4.21 -4.62 -7.68
C ILE A 6 -3.19 -3.75 -6.96
N TYR A 7 -3.51 -3.34 -5.75
CA TYR A 7 -2.61 -2.56 -4.91
C TYR A 7 -1.63 -3.51 -4.21
N LEU A 8 -0.33 -3.31 -4.42
CA LEU A 8 0.72 -4.12 -3.81
C LEU A 8 1.21 -3.44 -2.54
N SER A 9 0.75 -3.93 -1.40
CA SER A 9 1.05 -3.39 -0.07
C SER A 9 2.27 -4.10 0.51
N SER A 10 3.39 -3.41 0.66
CA SER A 10 4.62 -4.01 1.18
C SER A 10 5.63 -2.96 1.61
N GLY A 11 6.42 -3.29 2.63
CA GLY A 11 7.56 -2.50 3.04
C GLY A 11 8.61 -2.33 1.94
N MET A 12 9.41 -1.27 2.10
CA MET A 12 10.54 -0.95 1.21
C MET A 12 11.88 -1.08 1.94
N PHE A 13 12.01 -2.10 2.80
CA PHE A 13 13.10 -2.18 3.77
C PHE A 13 14.44 -2.56 3.16
N ASN A 14 14.44 -3.47 2.18
CA ASN A 14 15.66 -4.05 1.63
C ASN A 14 15.47 -4.49 0.17
N ALA A 15 16.58 -4.89 -0.46
CA ALA A 15 16.61 -5.30 -1.85
C ALA A 15 15.78 -6.56 -2.11
N ASP A 16 15.73 -7.49 -1.16
CA ASP A 16 15.03 -8.78 -1.31
C ASP A 16 13.51 -8.58 -1.34
N THR A 17 12.96 -7.81 -0.39
CA THR A 17 11.54 -7.42 -0.38
C THR A 17 11.18 -6.64 -1.65
N ASN A 18 12.02 -5.69 -2.06
CA ASN A 18 11.78 -4.92 -3.29
C ASN A 18 11.80 -5.81 -4.54
N LEU A 19 12.71 -6.79 -4.61
CA LEU A 19 12.79 -7.74 -5.71
C LEU A 19 11.55 -8.63 -5.74
N TYR A 20 11.13 -9.18 -4.60
CA TYR A 20 9.90 -9.96 -4.48
C TYR A 20 8.69 -9.17 -5.00
N ASN A 21 8.50 -7.94 -4.52
CA ASN A 21 7.38 -7.09 -4.93
C ASN A 21 7.39 -6.79 -6.44
N ALA A 22 8.58 -6.53 -7.01
CA ALA A 22 8.72 -6.29 -8.44
C ALA A 22 8.43 -7.56 -9.27
N CYS A 23 8.85 -8.73 -8.80
CA CYS A 23 8.56 -10.02 -9.44
C CYS A 23 7.06 -10.32 -9.42
N LEU A 24 6.41 -10.15 -8.27
CA LEU A 24 4.96 -10.33 -8.14
C LEU A 24 4.18 -9.36 -9.03
N ALA A 25 4.58 -8.08 -9.07
CA ALA A 25 3.94 -7.09 -9.95
C ALA A 25 4.02 -7.52 -11.42
N LYS A 26 5.22 -7.88 -11.90
CA LYS A 26 5.42 -8.34 -13.28
C LYS A 26 4.63 -9.61 -13.59
N TYR A 27 4.56 -10.52 -12.63
CA TYR A 27 3.80 -11.74 -12.76
C TYR A 27 2.31 -11.44 -12.98
N LEU A 28 1.69 -10.66 -12.09
CA LEU A 28 0.28 -10.29 -12.20
C LEU A 28 -0.01 -9.47 -13.46
N GLU A 29 0.90 -8.58 -13.86
CA GLU A 29 0.81 -7.84 -15.12
C GLU A 29 0.87 -8.78 -16.34
N SER A 30 1.66 -9.85 -16.30
CA SER A 30 1.70 -10.88 -17.35
C SER A 30 0.38 -11.66 -17.47
N LYS A 31 -0.38 -11.73 -16.38
CA LYS A 31 -1.73 -12.29 -16.29
C LYS A 31 -2.84 -11.28 -16.62
N LYS A 32 -2.48 -10.14 -17.22
CA LYS A 32 -3.37 -9.05 -17.66
C LYS A 32 -4.00 -8.24 -16.53
N HIS A 33 -3.53 -8.38 -15.29
CA HIS A 33 -3.88 -7.43 -14.24
C HIS A 33 -3.12 -6.12 -14.45
N ARG A 34 -3.61 -5.05 -13.81
CA ARG A 34 -2.85 -3.82 -13.61
C ARG A 34 -2.40 -3.80 -12.16
N CYS A 35 -1.16 -3.44 -11.89
CA CYS A 35 -0.66 -3.31 -10.54
C CYS A 35 -0.34 -1.85 -10.21
N TYR A 36 -0.66 -1.43 -8.99
CA TYR A 36 -0.06 -0.25 -8.38
C TYR A 36 1.01 -0.75 -7.39
N LEU A 37 2.26 -0.41 -7.68
CA LEU A 37 3.40 -0.74 -6.83
C LEU A 37 3.94 0.58 -6.25
N PRO A 38 3.74 0.89 -4.96
CA PRO A 38 4.16 2.16 -4.34
C PRO A 38 5.64 2.52 -4.61
N GLN A 39 6.52 1.52 -4.65
CA GLN A 39 7.95 1.65 -4.97
C GLN A 39 8.20 2.30 -6.35
N ARG A 40 7.31 2.03 -7.32
CA ARG A 40 7.41 2.44 -8.73
C ARG A 40 6.51 3.62 -9.05
N ASP A 41 5.26 3.54 -8.59
CA ASP A 41 4.16 4.42 -8.99
C ASP A 41 3.84 5.50 -7.94
N GLY A 42 4.41 5.37 -6.74
CA GLY A 42 4.18 6.23 -5.59
C GLY A 42 4.83 7.61 -5.69
N LEU A 43 4.35 8.54 -4.86
CA LEU A 43 4.98 9.84 -4.72
C LEU A 43 6.38 9.72 -4.13
N SER A 44 7.38 10.31 -4.78
CA SER A 44 8.74 10.35 -4.24
C SER A 44 8.82 11.33 -3.07
N VAL A 45 8.85 10.79 -1.84
CA VAL A 45 9.03 11.57 -0.60
C VAL A 45 10.33 12.38 -0.64
N ALA A 46 11.41 11.83 -1.19
CA ALA A 46 12.69 12.52 -1.32
C ALA A 46 12.61 13.77 -2.23
N LYS A 47 11.92 13.66 -3.37
CA LYS A 47 11.70 14.80 -4.28
C LYS A 47 10.78 15.85 -3.65
N LEU A 48 9.69 15.41 -3.01
CA LEU A 48 8.77 16.30 -2.29
C LEU A 48 9.51 17.07 -1.19
N ASN A 49 10.25 16.38 -0.33
CA ASN A 49 10.99 16.97 0.77
C ASN A 49 12.05 17.96 0.24
N SER A 50 12.81 17.57 -0.78
CA SER A 50 13.81 18.45 -1.41
C SER A 50 13.19 19.75 -1.95
N TYR A 51 12.04 19.67 -2.63
CA TYR A 51 11.28 20.84 -3.07
C TYR A 51 10.82 21.70 -1.88
N LEU A 52 10.25 21.08 -0.85
CA LEU A 52 9.77 21.77 0.35
C LEU A 52 10.89 22.43 1.16
N GLN A 53 12.05 21.78 1.33
CA GLN A 53 13.18 22.39 2.04
C GLN A 53 13.70 23.63 1.32
N LYS A 54 13.69 23.61 -0.01
CA LYS A 54 14.11 24.74 -0.83
C LYS A 54 13.14 25.92 -0.79
N HIS A 55 11.82 25.65 -0.81
CA HIS A 55 10.81 26.68 -1.01
C HIS A 55 9.97 27.01 0.24
N TYR A 56 9.80 26.05 1.14
CA TYR A 56 8.91 26.10 2.32
C TYR A 56 9.50 25.35 3.54
N PRO A 57 10.73 25.64 4.00
CA PRO A 57 11.44 24.81 4.99
C PRO A 57 10.71 24.65 6.33
N LYS A 58 9.92 25.66 6.74
CA LYS A 58 9.19 25.65 8.03
C LYS A 58 8.11 24.57 8.12
N ILE A 59 7.56 24.13 7.00
CA ILE A 59 6.49 23.12 6.94
C ILE A 59 6.95 21.82 6.25
N ALA A 60 8.22 21.74 5.86
CA ALA A 60 8.71 20.68 5.01
C ALA A 60 8.51 19.29 5.63
N ASN A 61 8.80 19.14 6.92
CA ASN A 61 8.63 17.87 7.63
C ASN A 61 7.16 17.48 7.75
N GLU A 62 6.29 18.41 8.16
CA GLU A 62 4.84 18.21 8.27
C GLU A 62 4.25 17.70 6.93
N VAL A 63 4.51 18.47 5.86
CA VAL A 63 3.93 18.22 4.55
C VAL A 63 4.50 16.96 3.90
N SER A 64 5.78 16.66 4.13
CA SER A 64 6.42 15.43 3.61
C SER A 64 5.87 14.16 4.26
N CYS A 65 5.29 14.24 5.45
CA CYS A 65 4.65 13.09 6.11
C CYS A 65 3.22 12.88 5.61
N TYR A 66 2.43 13.94 5.42
CA TYR A 66 0.99 13.82 5.16
C TYR A 66 0.63 13.60 3.69
N ILE A 67 1.32 14.26 2.76
CA ILE A 67 0.98 14.15 1.33
C ILE A 67 1.10 12.71 0.83
N PRO A 68 2.19 11.94 1.13
CA PRO A 68 2.30 10.56 0.68
C PRO A 68 1.14 9.69 1.19
N TYR A 69 0.73 9.86 2.45
CA TYR A 69 -0.39 9.15 3.05
C TYR A 69 -1.70 9.34 2.25
N TYR A 70 -2.02 10.58 1.85
CA TYR A 70 -3.20 10.84 1.02
C TYR A 70 -3.04 10.39 -0.43
N PHE A 71 -1.81 10.29 -0.93
CA PHE A 71 -1.54 9.78 -2.27
C PHE A 71 -1.77 8.26 -2.34
N ASP A 72 -1.14 7.50 -1.46
CA ASP A 72 -1.20 6.04 -1.49
C ASP A 72 -2.62 5.53 -1.22
N LEU A 73 -3.26 6.01 -0.14
CA LEU A 73 -4.61 5.58 0.22
C LEU A 73 -5.69 6.22 -0.66
N GLY A 74 -5.54 7.50 -1.02
CA GLY A 74 -6.58 8.26 -1.72
C GLY A 74 -6.48 8.23 -3.26
N CYS A 75 -5.30 7.95 -3.81
CA CYS A 75 -5.11 7.77 -5.26
C CYS A 75 -4.79 6.33 -5.65
N GLY A 76 -3.89 5.66 -4.92
CA GLY A 76 -3.50 4.27 -5.19
C GLY A 76 -4.64 3.29 -4.88
N MET A 77 -5.14 3.31 -3.64
CA MET A 77 -6.16 2.36 -3.19
C MET A 77 -7.59 2.69 -3.64
N ARG A 78 -7.91 3.96 -3.94
CA ARG A 78 -9.29 4.39 -4.24
C ARG A 78 -9.96 3.59 -5.36
N ASP A 79 -9.22 3.33 -6.43
CA ASP A 79 -9.72 2.63 -7.62
C ASP A 79 -9.12 1.21 -7.72
N ALA A 80 -8.59 0.68 -6.61
CA ALA A 80 -8.09 -0.68 -6.52
C ALA A 80 -9.25 -1.70 -6.50
N ILE A 81 -9.01 -2.89 -7.04
CA ILE A 81 -9.97 -4.00 -7.06
C ILE A 81 -9.59 -5.12 -6.10
N ALA A 82 -8.35 -5.11 -5.61
CA ALA A 82 -7.81 -6.03 -4.63
C ALA A 82 -6.53 -5.44 -4.03
N VAL A 83 -6.13 -5.99 -2.89
CA VAL A 83 -4.85 -5.73 -2.23
C VAL A 83 -4.12 -7.05 -2.06
N VAL A 84 -2.84 -7.06 -2.43
CA VAL A 84 -1.93 -8.14 -2.07
C VAL A 84 -0.87 -7.57 -1.13
N ALA A 85 -0.77 -8.13 0.06
CA ALA A 85 0.09 -7.63 1.12
C ALA A 85 1.24 -8.60 1.41
N ASN A 86 2.49 -8.17 1.23
CA ASN A 86 3.63 -8.90 1.76
C ASN A 86 3.75 -8.58 3.26
N MET A 87 3.62 -9.64 4.07
CA MET A 87 3.61 -9.63 5.53
C MET A 87 4.86 -10.27 6.14
N ASP A 88 5.99 -10.22 5.42
CA ASP A 88 7.29 -10.65 5.92
C ASP A 88 7.73 -9.81 7.13
N ASP A 89 8.50 -10.42 8.04
CA ASP A 89 9.08 -9.71 9.17
C ASP A 89 10.35 -8.91 8.80
N PRO A 90 10.53 -7.71 9.36
CA PRO A 90 9.60 -7.04 10.27
C PRO A 90 8.36 -6.53 9.53
N VAL A 91 7.18 -6.83 10.10
CA VAL A 91 5.89 -6.33 9.56
C VAL A 91 5.93 -4.81 9.41
N ASP A 92 5.64 -4.32 8.21
CA ASP A 92 5.55 -2.89 7.93
C ASP A 92 4.27 -2.27 8.54
N ILE A 93 4.45 -1.17 9.28
CA ILE A 93 3.35 -0.41 9.85
C ILE A 93 2.55 0.26 8.72
N GLY A 94 3.22 0.72 7.66
CA GLY A 94 2.56 1.27 6.47
C GLY A 94 1.61 0.25 5.84
N MET A 95 2.13 -0.92 5.51
CA MET A 95 1.34 -2.08 5.04
C MET A 95 0.18 -2.42 5.98
N THR A 96 0.40 -2.43 7.31
CA THR A 96 -0.67 -2.72 8.29
C THR A 96 -1.83 -1.72 8.19
N VAL A 97 -1.54 -0.43 7.98
CA VAL A 97 -2.54 0.62 7.78
C VAL A 97 -3.28 0.42 6.44
N GLU A 98 -2.57 0.06 5.38
CA GLU A 98 -3.13 -0.19 4.05
C GLU A 98 -4.09 -1.39 4.07
N VAL A 99 -3.70 -2.53 4.65
CA VAL A 99 -4.60 -3.71 4.73
C VAL A 99 -5.82 -3.42 5.61
N SER A 100 -5.66 -2.63 6.68
CA SER A 100 -6.77 -2.20 7.51
C SER A 100 -7.73 -1.30 6.73
N TYR A 101 -7.21 -0.34 5.96
CA TYR A 101 -8.01 0.49 5.07
C TYR A 101 -8.80 -0.39 4.08
N ALA A 102 -8.12 -1.33 3.41
CA ALA A 102 -8.71 -2.24 2.43
C ALA A 102 -9.87 -3.05 3.03
N SER A 103 -9.66 -3.62 4.21
CA SER A 103 -10.66 -4.35 4.98
C SER A 103 -11.89 -3.48 5.25
N ILE A 104 -11.70 -2.24 5.74
CA ILE A 104 -12.80 -1.32 6.06
C ILE A 104 -13.59 -0.89 4.82
N VAL A 105 -12.94 -0.72 3.66
CA VAL A 105 -13.64 -0.44 2.38
C VAL A 105 -14.12 -1.69 1.66
N ASN A 106 -14.00 -2.86 2.29
CA ASN A 106 -14.40 -4.16 1.76
C ASN A 106 -13.73 -4.52 0.42
N LEU A 107 -12.47 -4.15 0.25
CA LEU A 107 -11.65 -4.67 -0.84
C LEU A 107 -11.23 -6.12 -0.53
N PRO A 108 -11.09 -6.98 -1.56
CA PRO A 108 -10.34 -8.24 -1.45
C PRO A 108 -8.93 -8.00 -0.89
N VAL A 109 -8.53 -8.76 0.13
CA VAL A 109 -7.19 -8.70 0.72
C VAL A 109 -6.57 -10.10 0.79
N VAL A 110 -5.44 -10.27 0.09
CA VAL A 110 -4.60 -11.47 0.18
C VAL A 110 -3.30 -11.10 0.88
N GLY A 111 -3.09 -11.61 2.09
CA GLY A 111 -1.82 -11.54 2.79
C GLY A 111 -0.92 -12.70 2.40
N VAL A 112 0.35 -12.45 2.17
CA VAL A 112 1.37 -13.47 1.92
C VAL A 112 2.57 -13.26 2.83
N ARG A 113 3.09 -14.35 3.38
CA ARG A 113 4.31 -14.37 4.17
C ARG A 113 5.27 -15.41 3.62
N THR A 114 6.45 -14.96 3.24
CA THR A 114 7.52 -15.71 2.60
C THR A 114 8.74 -15.97 3.49
N ASP A 115 8.91 -15.19 4.56
CA ASP A 115 10.10 -15.20 5.40
C ASP A 115 10.05 -16.18 6.60
N ILE A 116 9.23 -17.22 6.55
CA ILE A 116 8.99 -18.09 7.71
C ILE A 116 10.29 -18.78 8.15
N LYS A 117 10.88 -18.29 9.24
CA LYS A 117 12.12 -18.86 9.79
C LYS A 117 11.82 -20.18 10.50
N SER A 118 12.50 -21.25 10.09
CA SER A 118 12.68 -22.42 10.96
C SER A 118 13.44 -21.98 12.23
N PRO A 119 13.08 -22.41 13.45
CA PRO A 119 12.23 -23.55 13.81
C PRO A 119 10.78 -23.20 14.19
N PHE A 120 10.27 -22.03 13.79
CA PHE A 120 9.00 -21.50 14.30
C PHE A 120 7.77 -22.11 13.62
N GLY A 121 7.46 -23.36 13.99
CA GLY A 121 6.11 -23.92 13.95
C GLY A 121 5.54 -24.28 12.58
N ASN A 122 4.34 -24.86 12.59
CA ASN A 122 3.61 -25.23 11.39
C ASN A 122 3.23 -23.96 10.63
N VAL A 123 3.35 -23.97 9.32
CA VAL A 123 2.99 -22.84 8.44
C VAL A 123 1.49 -22.50 8.52
N ASN A 124 0.69 -23.40 9.09
CA ASN A 124 -0.72 -23.18 9.39
C ASN A 124 -0.98 -22.52 10.76
N ASP A 125 0.06 -22.32 11.59
CA ASP A 125 -0.10 -21.68 12.89
C ASP A 125 -0.07 -20.16 12.70
N LEU A 126 -1.26 -19.55 12.85
CA LEU A 126 -1.45 -18.09 12.99
C LEU A 126 -0.59 -17.45 14.11
N ILE A 127 0.07 -18.28 14.93
CA ILE A 127 0.93 -17.92 16.06
C ILE A 127 2.28 -17.35 15.60
N SER A 128 2.69 -17.57 14.34
CA SER A 128 4.01 -17.14 13.84
C SER A 128 4.09 -15.65 13.49
N ILE A 129 2.96 -14.97 13.26
CA ILE A 129 2.88 -13.54 12.89
C ILE A 129 2.05 -12.76 13.90
N ASN A 130 2.27 -11.46 13.98
CA ASN A 130 1.34 -10.56 14.65
C ASN A 130 -0.08 -10.76 14.05
N PRO A 131 -1.09 -11.15 14.85
CA PRO A 131 -2.42 -11.46 14.32
C PRO A 131 -3.15 -10.23 13.80
N PHE A 132 -2.80 -9.00 14.23
CA PHE A 132 -3.51 -7.79 13.84
C PHE A 132 -3.63 -7.58 12.32
N PRO A 133 -2.53 -7.57 11.53
CA PRO A 133 -2.63 -7.47 10.07
C PRO A 133 -3.31 -8.69 9.43
N VAL A 134 -3.08 -9.90 9.94
CA VAL A 134 -3.70 -11.13 9.38
C VAL A 134 -5.21 -11.12 9.52
N MET A 135 -5.74 -10.62 10.63
CA MET A 135 -7.18 -10.49 10.86
C MET A 135 -7.84 -9.43 9.95
N GLN A 136 -7.06 -8.68 9.15
CA GLN A 136 -7.58 -7.77 8.11
C GLN A 136 -7.61 -8.43 6.73
N CYS A 137 -7.09 -9.66 6.58
CA CYS A 137 -7.07 -10.39 5.32
C CYS A 137 -8.33 -11.24 5.11
N ASP A 138 -8.70 -11.44 3.85
CA ASP A 138 -9.67 -12.49 3.48
C ASP A 138 -9.00 -13.84 3.31
N VAL A 139 -7.76 -13.83 2.81
CA VAL A 139 -6.91 -15.01 2.63
C VAL A 139 -5.52 -14.67 3.15
N TYR A 140 -4.93 -15.59 3.91
CA TYR A 140 -3.55 -15.49 4.38
C TYR A 140 -2.78 -16.72 3.92
N LEU A 141 -1.68 -16.49 3.21
CA LEU A 141 -0.80 -17.50 2.64
C LEU A 141 0.54 -17.44 3.35
N ALA A 142 0.84 -18.46 4.14
CA ALA A 142 2.13 -18.65 4.76
C ALA A 142 2.92 -19.67 3.92
N THR A 143 4.17 -19.37 3.57
CA THR A 143 5.00 -20.28 2.76
C THR A 143 6.08 -20.94 3.60
N GLN A 144 6.41 -22.19 3.30
CA GLN A 144 7.50 -22.88 4.00
C GLN A 144 8.85 -22.21 3.67
N PRO A 145 9.81 -22.19 4.62
CA PRO A 145 11.18 -21.80 4.29
C PRO A 145 11.73 -22.71 3.18
N PHE A 146 12.41 -22.10 2.22
CA PHE A 146 13.04 -22.80 1.11
C PHE A 146 14.57 -22.67 1.19
N ASN A 147 15.28 -23.78 1.01
CA ASN A 147 16.75 -23.85 1.00
C ASN A 147 17.24 -24.59 -0.27
N GLY A 148 16.61 -24.33 -1.42
CA GLY A 148 16.92 -24.97 -2.70
C GLY A 148 17.89 -24.18 -3.58
N GLU A 149 18.21 -24.72 -4.76
CA GLU A 149 18.95 -23.98 -5.78
C GLU A 149 18.08 -22.86 -6.39
N TYR A 150 18.70 -21.87 -7.04
CA TYR A 150 17.99 -20.73 -7.64
C TYR A 150 16.79 -21.14 -8.50
N LYS A 151 16.91 -22.21 -9.30
CA LYS A 151 15.83 -22.69 -10.15
C LYS A 151 14.61 -23.17 -9.33
N ASP A 152 14.86 -23.84 -8.22
CA ASP A 152 13.81 -24.33 -7.32
C ASP A 152 13.14 -23.16 -6.59
N ILE A 153 13.91 -22.15 -6.21
CA ILE A 153 13.39 -20.90 -5.62
C ILE A 153 12.42 -20.21 -6.59
N MET A 154 12.82 -20.03 -7.84
CA MET A 154 11.98 -19.38 -8.84
C MET A 154 10.70 -20.19 -9.11
N HIS A 155 10.80 -21.52 -9.21
CA HIS A 155 9.63 -22.36 -9.37
C HIS A 155 8.69 -22.30 -8.15
N HIS A 156 9.25 -22.21 -6.94
CA HIS A 156 8.46 -22.01 -5.73
C HIS A 156 7.72 -20.66 -5.72
N LEU A 157 8.40 -19.58 -6.13
CA LEU A 157 7.78 -18.27 -6.28
C LEU A 157 6.66 -18.27 -7.31
N ASP A 158 6.83 -18.94 -8.46
CA ASP A 158 5.78 -19.08 -9.47
C ASP A 158 4.52 -19.73 -8.87
N ASN A 159 4.68 -20.80 -8.09
CA ASN A 159 3.55 -21.48 -7.42
C ASN A 159 2.85 -20.57 -6.39
N ILE A 160 3.62 -19.77 -5.64
CA ILE A 160 3.06 -18.77 -4.72
C ILE A 160 2.26 -17.72 -5.49
N PHE A 161 2.82 -17.22 -6.60
CA PHE A 161 2.19 -16.19 -7.41
C PHE A 161 0.91 -16.68 -8.11
N ASP A 162 0.89 -17.92 -8.61
CA ASP A 162 -0.32 -18.60 -9.10
C ASP A 162 -1.40 -18.66 -8.00
N THR A 163 -1.02 -19.01 -6.77
CA THR A 163 -1.96 -19.10 -5.64
C THR A 163 -2.52 -17.72 -5.26
N ILE A 164 -1.67 -16.68 -5.28
CA ILE A 164 -2.09 -15.29 -5.05
C ILE A 164 -3.07 -14.84 -6.14
N GLU A 165 -2.75 -15.05 -7.42
CA GLU A 165 -3.60 -14.68 -8.56
C GLU A 165 -4.97 -15.36 -8.43
N ALA A 166 -5.00 -16.68 -8.24
CA ALA A 166 -6.25 -17.44 -8.10
C ALA A 166 -7.10 -16.93 -6.92
N SER A 167 -6.46 -16.62 -5.78
CA SER A 167 -7.13 -16.07 -4.60
C SER A 167 -7.72 -14.69 -4.89
N VAL A 168 -6.96 -13.81 -5.55
CA VAL A 168 -7.43 -12.48 -5.97
C VAL A 168 -8.63 -12.60 -6.91
N GLU A 169 -8.55 -13.43 -7.95
CA GLU A 169 -9.66 -13.61 -8.89
C GLU A 169 -10.93 -14.15 -8.22
N GLN A 170 -10.77 -15.12 -7.33
CA GLN A 170 -11.89 -15.69 -6.58
C GLN A 170 -12.53 -14.64 -5.67
N LEU A 171 -11.73 -13.90 -4.91
CA LEU A 171 -12.25 -12.88 -3.99
C LEU A 171 -12.89 -11.71 -4.73
N ILE A 172 -12.35 -11.29 -5.88
CA ILE A 172 -13.00 -10.27 -6.72
C ILE A 172 -14.40 -10.75 -7.13
N LYS A 173 -14.55 -12.01 -7.56
CA LYS A 173 -15.88 -12.57 -7.91
C LYS A 173 -16.84 -12.57 -6.71
N ILE A 174 -16.34 -12.87 -5.51
CA ILE A 174 -17.15 -12.89 -4.28
C ILE A 174 -17.55 -11.48 -3.83
N LYS A 175 -16.61 -10.53 -3.84
CA LYS A 175 -16.78 -9.18 -3.26
C LYS A 175 -17.24 -8.11 -4.25
N SER A 176 -17.15 -8.35 -5.55
CA SER A 176 -17.57 -7.38 -6.60
C SER A 176 -19.02 -6.88 -6.46
N ASN A 177 -19.87 -7.63 -5.74
CA ASN A 177 -21.26 -7.24 -5.47
C ASN A 177 -21.45 -6.36 -4.22
N ASN A 178 -20.41 -6.14 -3.40
CA ASN A 178 -20.50 -5.53 -2.07
C ASN A 178 -19.47 -4.40 -1.82
N MET A 179 -18.86 -3.84 -2.88
CA MET A 179 -18.02 -2.65 -2.73
C MET A 179 -18.90 -1.47 -2.31
N THR A 180 -18.85 -1.11 -1.04
CA THR A 180 -19.59 0.03 -0.50
C THR A 180 -18.64 1.21 -0.34
N HIS A 181 -19.10 2.40 -0.70
CA HIS A 181 -18.44 3.61 -0.24
C HIS A 181 -18.50 3.63 1.28
N SER A 182 -17.34 3.47 1.93
CA SER A 182 -17.27 3.45 3.37
C SER A 182 -17.82 4.75 3.94
N LYS A 183 -18.73 4.64 4.92
CA LYS A 183 -19.23 5.79 5.69
C LYS A 183 -18.24 6.22 6.79
N ASN A 184 -17.06 5.59 6.85
CA ASN A 184 -16.05 5.93 7.84
C ASN A 184 -15.52 7.35 7.58
N PRO A 185 -15.62 8.27 8.56
CA PRO A 185 -15.21 9.66 8.39
C PRO A 185 -13.72 9.81 8.06
N VAL A 186 -12.87 8.90 8.54
CA VAL A 186 -11.43 8.90 8.24
C VAL A 186 -11.19 8.66 6.75
N ILE A 187 -11.86 7.66 6.17
CA ILE A 187 -11.76 7.34 4.74
C ILE A 187 -12.31 8.49 3.89
N ILE A 188 -13.46 9.06 4.28
CA ILE A 188 -14.04 10.22 3.59
C ILE A 188 -13.03 11.39 3.56
N ASN A 189 -12.36 11.67 4.66
CA ASN A 189 -11.37 12.74 4.73
C ASN A 189 -10.12 12.44 3.89
N ILE A 190 -9.65 11.20 3.85
CA ILE A 190 -8.54 10.76 2.97
C ILE A 190 -8.91 10.99 1.51
N LEU A 191 -10.10 10.55 1.09
CA LEU A 191 -10.56 10.70 -0.29
C LEU A 191 -10.69 12.18 -0.66
N LYS A 192 -11.29 13.00 0.20
CA LYS A 192 -11.41 14.46 0.00
C LYS A 192 -10.04 15.15 -0.07
N ALA A 193 -9.12 14.80 0.83
CA ALA A 193 -7.75 15.30 0.80
C ALA A 193 -7.04 14.96 -0.52
N SER A 194 -7.19 13.71 -0.97
CA SER A 194 -6.60 13.25 -2.23
C SER A 194 -7.17 13.98 -3.46
N GLU A 195 -8.47 14.27 -3.47
CA GLU A 195 -9.12 15.02 -4.53
C GLU A 195 -8.59 16.46 -4.59
N ILE A 196 -8.53 17.15 -3.44
CA ILE A 196 -7.98 18.50 -3.33
C ILE A 196 -6.54 18.54 -3.85
N LEU A 197 -5.70 17.59 -3.44
CA LEU A 197 -4.27 17.60 -3.76
C LEU A 197 -4.00 17.17 -5.21
N PHE A 198 -4.62 16.10 -5.68
CA PHE A 198 -4.17 15.37 -6.86
C PHE A 198 -5.12 15.40 -8.05
N ASP A 199 -6.31 16.02 -7.93
CA ASP A 199 -7.25 16.04 -9.05
C ASP A 199 -6.64 16.69 -10.31
N GLY A 200 -6.87 16.03 -11.46
CA GLY A 200 -6.32 16.39 -12.76
C GLY A 200 -4.80 16.22 -12.93
N ILE A 201 -4.07 15.71 -11.93
CA ILE A 201 -2.65 15.37 -12.09
C ILE A 201 -2.56 14.00 -12.77
N LYS A 202 -1.78 13.90 -13.85
CA LYS A 202 -1.57 12.64 -14.60
C LYS A 202 -0.26 11.96 -14.25
N ASP A 203 0.78 12.75 -14.01
CA ASP A 203 2.12 12.29 -13.63
C ASP A 203 2.57 13.07 -12.39
N ILE A 204 2.67 12.35 -11.28
CA ILE A 204 3.03 12.92 -9.98
C ILE A 204 4.55 13.14 -9.83
N HIS A 205 5.37 12.57 -10.71
CA HIS A 205 6.83 12.56 -10.57
C HIS A 205 7.53 13.80 -11.11
N THR A 206 6.77 14.74 -11.70
CA THR A 206 7.27 16.01 -12.23
C THR A 206 7.33 17.09 -11.15
N GLU A 207 8.29 18.01 -11.27
CA GLU A 207 8.41 19.15 -10.34
C GLU A 207 7.15 20.05 -10.39
N ALA A 208 6.58 20.26 -11.58
CA ALA A 208 5.34 21.02 -11.74
C ALA A 208 4.15 20.38 -11.01
N ALA A 209 4.07 19.05 -10.98
CA ALA A 209 3.05 18.36 -10.19
C ALA A 209 3.29 18.56 -8.69
N ILE A 210 4.52 18.42 -8.20
CA ILE A 210 4.88 18.65 -6.79
C ILE A 210 4.52 20.08 -6.38
N GLU A 211 4.94 21.08 -7.16
CA GLU A 211 4.60 22.49 -6.93
C GLU A 211 3.08 22.69 -6.84
N LYS A 212 2.33 22.10 -7.77
CA LYS A 212 0.86 22.21 -7.79
C LYS A 212 0.22 21.60 -6.55
N VAL A 213 0.69 20.43 -6.11
CA VAL A 213 0.22 19.76 -4.89
C VAL A 213 0.50 20.63 -3.67
N VAL A 214 1.73 21.14 -3.54
CA VAL A 214 2.11 22.00 -2.39
C VAL A 214 1.29 23.29 -2.37
N LYS A 215 1.08 23.93 -3.52
CA LYS A 215 0.20 25.11 -3.62
C LYS A 215 -1.24 24.80 -3.18
N ARG A 216 -1.79 23.65 -3.59
CA ARG A 216 -3.13 23.20 -3.20
C ARG A 216 -3.23 22.91 -1.70
N TYR A 217 -2.20 22.29 -1.12
CA TYR A 217 -2.10 22.07 0.33
C TYR A 217 -2.16 23.40 1.09
N LEU A 218 -1.30 24.35 0.72
CA LEU A 218 -1.23 25.67 1.36
C LEU A 218 -2.54 26.45 1.24
N ALA A 219 -3.20 26.40 0.08
CA ALA A 219 -4.47 27.07 -0.15
C ALA A 219 -5.63 26.50 0.69
N HIS A 220 -5.51 25.25 1.17
CA HIS A 220 -6.54 24.57 1.97
C HIS A 220 -5.99 24.15 3.35
N LYS A 221 -5.00 24.88 3.87
CA LYS A 221 -4.31 24.50 5.11
C LYS A 221 -5.25 24.27 6.28
N GLU A 222 -6.30 25.09 6.43
CA GLU A 222 -7.30 24.91 7.49
C GLU A 222 -7.98 23.54 7.46
N PHE A 223 -8.27 23.01 6.26
CA PHE A 223 -8.83 21.67 6.12
C PHE A 223 -7.82 20.60 6.54
N PHE A 224 -6.57 20.69 6.07
CA PHE A 224 -5.51 19.74 6.44
C PHE A 224 -5.22 19.76 7.94
N ASP A 225 -5.12 20.94 8.55
CA ASP A 225 -4.94 21.14 9.99
C ASP A 225 -6.10 20.57 10.82
N SER A 226 -7.29 20.39 10.22
CA SER A 226 -8.46 19.81 10.89
C SER A 226 -8.47 18.28 10.90
N ILE A 227 -7.72 17.62 10.01
CA ILE A 227 -7.75 16.16 9.81
C ILE A 227 -6.44 15.46 10.19
N VAL A 228 -5.39 16.22 10.53
CA VAL A 228 -4.10 15.66 11.00
C VAL A 228 -4.05 15.59 12.53
N PRO A 229 -3.25 14.68 13.11
CA PRO A 229 -3.05 14.63 14.55
C PRO A 229 -2.54 15.97 15.10
N LYS A 230 -3.15 16.46 16.18
CA LYS A 230 -2.72 17.68 16.88
C LYS A 230 -1.87 17.31 18.09
N ALA A 231 -0.70 17.92 18.21
CA ALA A 231 0.04 17.89 19.46
C ALA A 231 -0.74 18.74 20.49
N ILE A 232 -1.08 18.13 21.63
CA ILE A 232 -1.50 18.90 22.80
C ILE A 232 -0.18 19.38 23.45
N PRO A 233 0.05 20.70 23.59
CA PRO A 233 1.21 21.20 24.32
C PRO A 233 1.23 20.58 25.71
N GLU A 234 2.42 20.32 26.26
CA GLU A 234 2.62 19.74 27.59
C GLU A 234 1.63 20.35 28.60
N LEU A 235 0.85 19.47 29.26
CA LEU A 235 -0.06 19.83 30.35
C LEU A 235 0.73 20.36 31.55
#